data_AF-A0A7X5JEE3-F1
#
_entry.id   AF-A0A7X5JEE3-F1
#
_cell.length_a   1.000
_cell.length_b   1.000
_cell.length_c   1.000
_cell.angle_alpha   90.00
_cell.angle_beta   90.00
_cell.angle_gamma   90.00
#
_symmetry.space_group_name_H-M   'P 1'
#
loop_
_entity.id
_entity.type
_entity.pdbx_description
1 polymer ?
#
loop_
_entity_poly.entity_id
_entity_poly.type
_entity_poly.pdbx_seq_one_letter_code
_entity_poly.pdbx_strand_id
1 'polypeptide(L)' 'MVTFCVDAAGYLNNSNGSLNNRGTNGNYWSSTQNDATNGWNLNFNSSNSNMNNNNKAYGFSLRCLRD' A
#
# COMPACT_ATOMS: atom_id res chain seq x y z
N MET A 1 -1.66 25.90 3.29
CA MET A 1 -0.97 24.59 3.35
C MET A 1 -1.91 23.57 2.76
N VAL A 2 -1.65 23.10 1.53
CA VAL A 2 -2.45 22.01 0.95
C VAL A 2 -1.80 20.72 1.45
N THR A 3 -2.39 20.09 2.45
CA THR A 3 -1.96 18.76 2.89
C THR A 3 -2.37 17.79 1.79
N PHE A 4 -1.41 17.28 1.02
CA PHE A 4 -1.63 16.11 0.18
C PHE A 4 -1.94 14.94 1.12
N CYS A 5 -3.22 14.65 1.36
CA CYS A 5 -3.63 13.52 2.19
C CYS A 5 -3.23 12.22 1.49
N VAL A 6 -2.17 11.59 1.99
CA VAL A 6 -1.96 10.16 1.81
C VAL A 6 -2.96 9.45 2.73
N ASP A 7 -3.88 8.69 2.14
CA ASP A 7 -4.97 8.09 2.90
C ASP A 7 -4.53 6.73 3.47
N ALA A 8 -4.82 6.51 4.75
CA ALA A 8 -4.60 5.22 5.39
C ALA A 8 -5.74 4.25 5.02
N ALA A 9 -5.94 3.99 3.72
CA ALA A 9 -7.05 3.20 3.22
C ALA A 9 -7.02 1.73 3.66
N GLY A 10 -5.90 1.26 4.23
CA GLY A 10 -5.70 -0.15 4.54
C GLY A 10 -5.41 -0.97 3.28
N TYR A 11 -5.85 -2.23 3.27
CA TYR A 11 -5.70 -3.13 2.13
C TYR A 11 -6.70 -4.29 2.12
N LEU A 12 -6.97 -4.86 0.95
CA LEU A 12 -7.74 -6.10 0.83
C LEU A 12 -6.82 -7.32 0.93
N ASN A 13 -7.15 -8.25 1.83
CA ASN A 13 -6.39 -9.48 2.05
C ASN A 13 -6.49 -10.42 0.82
N ASN A 14 -5.36 -10.98 0.41
CA ASN A 14 -5.30 -11.85 -0.77
C ASN A 14 -6.06 -13.18 -0.62
N SER A 15 -6.27 -13.68 0.61
CA SER A 15 -6.91 -14.97 0.86
C SER A 15 -8.44 -14.89 0.88
N ASN A 16 -9.01 -13.79 1.35
CA ASN A 16 -10.46 -13.69 1.59
C ASN A 16 -11.08 -12.33 1.22
N GLY A 17 -10.30 -11.38 0.71
CA GLY A 17 -10.78 -10.06 0.32
C GLY A 17 -11.17 -9.14 1.49
N SER A 18 -10.86 -9.52 2.74
CA SER A 18 -11.19 -8.68 3.91
C SER A 18 -10.39 -7.40 3.93
N LEU A 19 -11.04 -6.28 4.26
CA LEU A 19 -10.39 -4.99 4.43
C LEU A 19 -9.67 -4.92 5.79
N ASN A 20 -8.35 -4.77 5.75
CA ASN A 20 -7.50 -4.72 6.94
C ASN A 20 -6.83 -3.35 7.09
N ASN A 21 -6.56 -2.96 8.34
CA ASN A 21 -5.78 -1.78 8.73
C ASN A 21 -6.29 -0.43 8.19
N ARG A 22 -7.58 -0.34 7.80
CA ARG A 22 -8.21 0.91 7.40
C ARG A 22 -8.11 1.94 8.54
N GLY A 23 -7.76 3.18 8.19
CA GLY A 23 -7.54 4.29 9.13
C GLY A 23 -6.25 4.20 9.93
N THR A 24 -5.48 3.12 9.82
CA THR A 24 -4.27 2.88 10.64
C THR A 24 -3.01 2.76 9.80
N ASN A 25 -3.06 2.03 8.67
CA ASN A 25 -1.94 1.89 7.75
C ASN A 25 -2.34 2.33 6.33
N GLY A 26 -1.46 3.08 5.68
CA GLY A 26 -1.51 3.29 4.23
C GLY A 26 -0.63 2.27 3.53
N ASN A 27 -1.22 1.54 2.58
CA ASN A 27 -0.49 0.59 1.74
C ASN A 27 -0.64 0.99 0.27
N TYR A 28 0.49 1.30 -0.36
CA TYR A 28 0.53 1.70 -1.77
C TYR A 28 1.49 0.82 -2.56
N TRP A 29 1.04 0.32 -3.71
CA TRP A 29 1.96 -0.37 -4.62
C TRP A 29 2.98 0.62 -5.19
N SER A 30 4.19 0.12 -5.37
CA SER A 30 5.20 0.72 -6.24
C SER A 30 5.08 0.15 -7.65
N SER A 31 5.53 0.92 -8.64
CA SER A 31 5.70 0.46 -10.02
C SER A 31 6.81 -0.59 -10.19
N THR A 32 7.57 -0.88 -9.13
CA THR A 32 8.67 -1.85 -9.15
C THR A 32 8.16 -3.25 -8.80
N GLN A 33 8.40 -4.20 -9.70
CA GLN A 33 8.19 -5.62 -9.45
C GLN A 33 9.31 -6.19 -8.59
N ASN A 34 8.97 -7.10 -7.66
CA ASN A 34 9.97 -7.90 -6.94
C ASN A 34 10.25 -9.19 -7.72
N ASP A 35 9.21 -9.98 -8.00
CA ASP A 35 9.29 -11.25 -8.76
C ASP A 35 7.98 -11.53 -9.50
N ALA A 36 7.83 -12.74 -10.06
CA ALA A 36 6.60 -13.17 -10.73
C ALA A 36 5.35 -12.98 -9.84
N THR A 37 5.43 -13.36 -8.55
CA THR A 37 4.30 -13.38 -7.61
C THR A 37 4.24 -12.18 -6.67
N ASN A 38 5.35 -11.49 -6.43
CA ASN A 38 5.43 -10.39 -5.46
C ASN A 38 5.73 -9.03 -6.12
N GLY A 39 5.17 -7.97 -5.58
CA GLY A 39 5.45 -6.58 -5.93
C GLY A 39 5.98 -5.81 -4.73
N TRP A 40 6.67 -4.69 -4.97
CA TRP A 40 7.08 -3.79 -3.90
C TRP A 40 5.93 -2.85 -3.51
N ASN A 41 5.74 -2.63 -2.22
CA ASN A 41 4.76 -1.68 -1.69
C ASN A 41 5.33 -0.83 -0.56
N LEU A 42 4.86 0.41 -0.47
CA LEU A 42 5.06 1.28 0.68
C LEU A 42 3.98 0.94 1.72
N ASN A 43 4.40 0.69 2.95
CA ASN A 43 3.54 0.63 4.13
C ASN A 43 3.95 1.76 5.07
N PHE A 44 3.01 2.63 5.42
CA PHE A 44 3.25 3.64 6.44
C PHE A 44 2.11 3.68 7.46
N ASN A 45 2.43 4.13 8.65
CA ASN A 45 1.50 4.45 9.72
C ASN A 45 1.93 5.77 10.39
N SER A 46 1.32 6.12 11.52
CA SER A 46 1.63 7.37 12.24
C SER A 46 3.07 7.48 12.73
N SER A 47 3.78 6.36 12.86
CA SER A 47 5.11 6.30 13.51
C SER A 47 6.24 5.93 12.55
N ASN A 48 5.97 5.18 11.48
CA ASN A 48 7.01 4.68 10.60
C ASN A 48 6.52 4.47 9.16
N SER A 49 7.46 4.47 8.22
CA SER A 49 7.27 4.12 6.81
C SER A 49 8.32 3.10 6.36
N ASN A 50 7.88 2.05 5.66
CA ASN A 50 8.74 0.95 5.22
C ASN A 50 8.38 0.49 3.82
N MET A 51 9.40 0.05 3.08
CA MET A 51 9.22 -0.64 1.82
C MET A 51 9.20 -2.15 2.06
N ASN A 52 8.16 -2.84 1.60
CA ASN A 52 7.98 -4.28 1.74
C ASN A 52 7.73 -4.92 0.38
N ASN A 53 7.93 -6.23 0.26
CA ASN A 53 7.44 -7.01 -0.87
C ASN A 53 6.28 -7.91 -0.42
N ASN A 54 5.24 -7.98 -1.23
CA ASN A 54 4.01 -8.70 -0.91
C ASN A 54 3.39 -9.30 -2.17
N ASN A 55 2.56 -10.31 -1.98
CA ASN A 55 1.87 -10.99 -3.09
C ASN A 55 1.01 -10.00 -3.88
N LYS A 56 1.13 -9.99 -5.21
CA LYS A 56 0.37 -9.09 -6.08
C LYS A 56 -1.15 -9.27 -5.99
N ALA A 57 -1.63 -10.36 -5.39
CA ALA A 57 -3.04 -10.61 -5.09
C ALA A 57 -3.59 -9.75 -3.93
N TYR A 58 -2.75 -9.03 -3.18
CA TYR A 58 -3.23 -8.05 -2.20
C TYR A 58 -3.81 -6.82 -2.91
N GLY A 59 -4.94 -6.32 -2.40
CA GLY A 59 -5.54 -5.08 -2.89
C GLY A 59 -4.95 -3.85 -2.19
N PHE A 60 -3.73 -3.45 -2.54
CA PHE A 60 -3.15 -2.17 -2.14
C PHE A 60 -3.55 -1.04 -3.08
N SER A 61 -3.52 0.19 -2.56
CA SER A 61 -3.90 1.37 -3.33
C SER A 61 -2.81 1.78 -4.33
N LEU A 62 -3.20 2.45 -5.41
CA LEU A 62 -2.29 3.10 -6.35
C LEU A 62 -2.35 4.61 -6.14
N ARG A 63 -1.24 5.30 -6.39
CA ARG A 63 -1.22 6.76 -6.47
C ARG A 63 -0.36 7.18 -7.64
N CYS A 64 -0.93 7.98 -8.53
CA CYS A 64 -0.16 8.63 -9.58
C CYS A 64 0.73 9.70 -8.93
N LEU A 65 2.02 9.64 -9.22
CA LEU A 65 2.98 10.70 -8.90
C LEU A 65 3.05 11.61 -10.12
N ARG A 66 2.86 12.91 -9.91
CA ARG A 66 3.09 13.95 -10.91
C ARG A 66 4.33 14.72 -10.43
N ASP A 67 5.28 14.93 -11.33
CA ASP A 67 6.38 15.88 -11.15
C ASP A 67 5.88 17.32 -11.41
#